data_AF-A0A7S0L8N9-F1
#
_entry.id   AF-A0A7S0L8N9-F1
#
_cell.length_a   1.000
_cell.length_b   1.000
_cell.length_c   1.000
_cell.angle_alpha   90.00
_cell.angle_beta   90.00
_cell.angle_gamma   90.00
#
_symmetry.space_group_name_H-M   'P 1'
#
loop_
_entity.id
_entity.type
_entity.pdbx_description
1 polymer ?
#
loop_
_entity_poly.entity_id
_entity_poly.type
_entity_poly.pdbx_seq_one_letter_code
_entity_poly.pdbx_strand_id
1 'polypeptide(L)'
;EAEAEAKAAVAVLAKLSAQMEALLLQAQRLTLAALALPISRELQALDEQPLRDSLRGAEQQAEEDRADLMAFSAAPNSYMTQAGEHLLGMPLVLEPFSGGEALTLLHPQLRARGLEEARAAEEAHAGAAPADEDESSEWLWIESVAHTVVLQLLKRVRSLPALSPRGAKQLAADVDYLSNICSAGLSLPQPELEELASLLSCPAEALPRLVESTSSLSADFARAITAKRGVFVK
;
A
#
# COMPACT_ATOMS: atom_id res chain seq x y z
N GLU A 1 -54.24 8.15 0.70
CA GLU A 1 -53.89 7.46 -0.56
C GLU A 1 -52.65 8.10 -1.22
N ALA A 2 -52.69 9.39 -1.57
CA ALA A 2 -51.53 10.13 -2.11
C ALA A 2 -50.25 10.06 -1.24
N GLU A 3 -50.36 10.13 0.09
CA GLU A 3 -49.21 10.02 1.00
C GLU A 3 -48.59 8.60 1.01
N ALA A 4 -49.42 7.56 0.86
CA ALA A 4 -48.95 6.18 0.80
C ALA A 4 -48.25 5.90 -0.54
N GLU A 5 -48.77 6.46 -1.64
CA GLU A 5 -48.16 6.38 -2.96
C GLU A 5 -46.82 7.14 -3.03
N ALA A 6 -46.75 8.34 -2.45
CA ALA A 6 -45.50 9.10 -2.31
C ALA A 6 -44.45 8.32 -1.50
N LYS A 7 -44.86 7.71 -0.38
CA LYS A 7 -43.96 6.89 0.45
C LYS A 7 -43.46 5.65 -0.28
N ALA A 8 -44.31 5.02 -1.10
CA ALA A 8 -43.92 3.89 -1.94
C ALA A 8 -42.93 4.31 -3.04
N ALA A 9 -43.16 5.45 -3.70
CA ALA A 9 -42.25 5.99 -4.70
C ALA A 9 -40.87 6.33 -4.12
N VAL A 10 -40.82 6.97 -2.96
CA VAL A 10 -39.57 7.25 -2.23
C VAL A 10 -38.83 5.96 -1.88
N ALA A 11 -39.54 4.92 -1.44
CA ALA A 11 -38.93 3.63 -1.12
C ALA A 11 -38.31 2.95 -2.35
N VAL A 12 -38.97 3.04 -3.52
CA VAL A 12 -38.44 2.52 -4.78
C VAL A 12 -37.19 3.28 -5.22
N LEU A 13 -37.20 4.61 -5.16
CA LEU A 13 -36.05 5.45 -5.50
C LEU A 13 -34.87 5.18 -4.57
N ALA A 14 -35.11 5.06 -3.26
CA ALA A 14 -34.06 4.73 -2.30
C ALA A 14 -33.40 3.37 -2.59
N LYS A 15 -34.21 2.36 -2.93
CA LYS A 15 -33.69 1.04 -3.31
C LYS A 15 -32.87 1.09 -4.59
N LEU A 16 -33.34 1.81 -5.61
CA LEU A 16 -32.60 1.96 -6.88
C LEU A 16 -31.28 2.71 -6.65
N SER A 17 -31.29 3.78 -5.86
CA SER A 17 -30.10 4.55 -5.49
C SER A 17 -29.05 3.66 -4.84
N ALA A 18 -29.43 2.85 -3.86
CA ALA A 18 -28.52 1.91 -3.20
C ALA A 18 -27.95 0.85 -4.16
N GLN A 19 -28.74 0.38 -5.13
CA GLN A 19 -28.27 -0.54 -6.16
C GLN A 19 -27.28 0.13 -7.13
N MET A 20 -27.54 1.37 -7.51
CA MET A 20 -26.63 2.16 -8.36
C MET A 20 -25.31 2.48 -7.65
N GLU A 21 -25.37 2.83 -6.37
CA GLU A 21 -24.19 3.05 -5.53
C GLU A 21 -23.33 1.77 -5.41
N ALA A 22 -23.98 0.62 -5.17
CA ALA A 22 -23.28 -0.66 -5.15
C ALA A 22 -22.63 -0.99 -6.51
N LEU A 23 -23.31 -0.71 -7.63
CA LEU A 23 -22.75 -0.92 -8.96
C LEU A 23 -21.55 0.01 -9.22
N LEU A 24 -21.66 1.28 -8.85
CA LEU A 24 -20.57 2.27 -8.97
C LEU A 24 -19.34 1.81 -8.19
N LEU A 25 -19.52 1.38 -6.94
CA LEU A 25 -18.44 0.85 -6.11
C LEU A 25 -17.75 -0.34 -6.78
N GLN A 26 -18.50 -1.31 -7.32
CA GLN A 26 -17.89 -2.47 -7.99
C GLN A 26 -17.14 -2.08 -9.26
N ALA A 27 -17.69 -1.17 -10.06
CA ALA A 27 -17.03 -0.67 -11.26
C ALA A 27 -15.72 0.04 -10.92
N GLN A 28 -15.72 0.92 -9.92
CA GLN A 28 -14.52 1.63 -9.50
C GLN A 28 -13.47 0.71 -8.87
N ARG A 29 -13.88 -0.32 -8.11
CA ARG A 29 -12.95 -1.37 -7.64
C ARG A 29 -12.26 -2.08 -8.79
N LEU A 30 -12.99 -2.40 -9.85
CA LEU A 30 -12.42 -3.03 -11.04
C LEU A 30 -11.44 -2.07 -11.74
N THR A 31 -11.78 -0.79 -11.85
CA THR A 31 -10.90 0.25 -12.40
C THR A 31 -9.61 0.37 -11.60
N LEU A 32 -9.69 0.48 -10.27
CA LEU A 32 -8.50 0.51 -9.39
C LEU A 32 -7.66 -0.76 -9.54
N ALA A 33 -8.29 -1.94 -9.60
CA ALA A 33 -7.57 -3.18 -9.82
C ALA A 33 -6.87 -3.22 -11.17
N ALA A 34 -7.47 -2.66 -12.22
CA ALA A 34 -6.88 -2.56 -13.55
C ALA A 34 -5.70 -1.55 -13.57
N LEU A 35 -5.83 -0.40 -12.91
CA LEU A 35 -4.75 0.58 -12.76
C LEU A 35 -3.57 0.02 -11.97
N ALA A 36 -3.84 -0.75 -10.90
CA ALA A 36 -2.81 -1.39 -10.10
C ALA A 36 -2.17 -2.61 -10.79
N LEU A 37 -2.82 -3.20 -11.81
CA LEU A 37 -2.42 -4.48 -12.40
C LEU A 37 -0.96 -4.55 -12.89
N PRO A 38 -0.39 -3.55 -13.59
CA PRO A 38 1.00 -3.59 -14.01
C PRO A 38 1.94 -3.72 -12.80
N ILE A 39 1.70 -2.93 -11.76
CA ILE A 39 2.46 -2.96 -10.51
C ILE A 39 2.25 -4.31 -9.80
N SER A 40 1.02 -4.80 -9.76
CA SER A 40 0.67 -6.10 -9.19
C SER A 40 1.41 -7.26 -9.85
N ARG A 41 1.74 -7.16 -11.15
CA ARG A 41 2.50 -8.16 -11.90
C ARG A 41 3.96 -8.14 -11.50
N GLU A 42 4.58 -6.97 -11.40
CA GLU A 42 5.96 -6.87 -10.89
C GLU A 42 6.08 -7.46 -9.48
N LEU A 43 5.11 -7.18 -8.61
CA LEU A 43 5.09 -7.74 -7.26
C LEU A 43 4.89 -9.27 -7.22
N GLN A 44 4.44 -9.92 -8.31
CA GLN A 44 4.39 -11.39 -8.38
C GLN A 44 5.78 -12.03 -8.33
N ALA A 45 6.86 -11.28 -8.57
CA ALA A 45 8.22 -11.77 -8.38
C ALA A 45 8.44 -12.35 -6.96
N LEU A 46 7.80 -11.77 -5.93
CA LEU A 46 7.85 -12.28 -4.55
C LEU A 46 7.20 -13.66 -4.37
N ASP A 47 6.39 -14.08 -5.35
CA ASP A 47 5.75 -15.40 -5.39
C ASP A 47 6.61 -16.44 -6.12
N GLU A 48 7.61 -16.00 -6.87
CA GLU A 48 8.50 -16.86 -7.63
C GLU A 48 9.54 -17.56 -6.74
N GLN A 49 9.80 -18.84 -7.02
CA GLN A 49 10.75 -19.64 -6.24
C GLN A 49 12.17 -19.08 -6.22
N PRO A 50 12.76 -18.61 -7.34
CA PRO A 50 14.14 -18.10 -7.35
C PRO A 50 14.34 -16.94 -6.36
N LEU A 51 13.41 -15.96 -6.35
CA LEU A 51 13.50 -14.84 -5.41
C LEU A 51 13.27 -15.31 -3.97
N ARG A 52 12.31 -16.21 -3.74
CA ARG A 52 12.04 -16.76 -2.40
C ARG A 52 13.24 -17.53 -1.82
N ASP A 53 13.95 -18.29 -2.65
CA ASP A 53 15.13 -19.05 -2.23
C ASP A 53 16.31 -18.11 -1.92
N SER A 54 16.49 -17.07 -2.73
CA SER A 54 17.45 -15.99 -2.47
C SER A 54 17.15 -15.28 -1.13
N LEU A 55 15.90 -14.86 -0.90
CA LEU A 55 15.51 -14.20 0.35
C LEU A 55 15.64 -15.13 1.57
N ARG A 56 15.41 -16.43 1.40
CA ARG A 56 15.62 -17.43 2.46
C ARG A 56 17.10 -17.68 2.75
N GLY A 57 18.01 -17.35 1.83
CA GLY A 57 19.44 -17.64 1.96
C GLY A 57 19.79 -19.09 1.64
N ALA A 58 19.10 -19.70 0.67
CA ALA A 58 19.36 -21.09 0.27
C ALA A 58 20.70 -21.29 -0.47
N GLU A 59 21.35 -20.22 -0.93
CA GLU A 59 22.63 -20.28 -1.65
C GLU A 59 23.78 -19.62 -0.86
N GLN A 60 24.67 -20.50 -0.37
CA GLN A 60 26.10 -20.34 -0.06
C GLN A 60 26.55 -19.36 1.06
N GLN A 61 26.85 -19.96 2.22
CA GLN A 61 27.65 -19.46 3.36
C GLN A 61 29.12 -19.10 3.01
N ALA A 62 29.53 -19.09 1.74
CA ALA A 62 30.94 -18.87 1.35
C ALA A 62 31.28 -17.40 0.99
N GLU A 63 30.27 -16.54 0.90
CA GLU A 63 30.42 -15.14 0.43
C GLU A 63 30.15 -14.10 1.54
N GLU A 64 29.92 -14.56 2.78
CA GLU A 64 29.61 -13.72 3.97
C GLU A 64 30.80 -12.82 4.36
N ASP A 65 32.04 -13.33 4.31
CA ASP A 65 33.23 -12.56 4.72
C ASP A 65 33.68 -11.48 3.71
N ARG A 66 33.20 -11.53 2.46
CA ARG A 66 33.54 -10.57 1.40
C ARG A 66 32.48 -9.48 1.21
N ALA A 67 31.22 -9.79 1.48
CA ALA A 67 30.09 -8.86 1.32
C ALA A 67 30.02 -7.79 2.41
N ASP A 68 30.40 -8.12 3.65
CA ASP A 68 30.42 -7.15 4.76
C ASP A 68 31.46 -6.02 4.56
N LEU A 69 32.48 -6.24 3.73
CA LEU A 69 33.47 -5.21 3.35
C LEU A 69 32.99 -4.24 2.26
N MET A 70 31.87 -4.53 1.58
CA MET A 70 31.30 -3.71 0.50
C MET A 70 29.90 -3.17 0.85
N ALA A 71 29.55 -3.07 2.13
CA ALA A 71 28.24 -2.61 2.62
C ALA A 71 27.94 -1.13 2.33
N PHE A 72 27.95 -0.75 1.06
CA PHE A 72 27.06 0.27 0.53
C PHE A 72 25.67 -0.35 0.40
N SER A 73 24.63 0.43 0.70
CA SER A 73 23.22 0.03 0.66
C SER A 73 22.93 -0.90 -0.53
N ALA A 74 22.34 -2.07 -0.27
CA ALA A 74 21.87 -2.94 -1.34
C ALA A 74 20.94 -2.12 -2.26
N ALA A 75 21.15 -2.18 -3.57
CA ALA A 75 20.22 -1.57 -4.51
C ALA A 75 18.91 -2.36 -4.52
N PRO A 76 17.76 -1.71 -4.75
CA PRO A 76 16.49 -2.41 -4.92
C PRO A 76 16.55 -3.34 -6.14
N ASN A 77 15.88 -4.48 -6.03
CA ASN A 77 15.72 -5.42 -7.14
C ASN A 77 14.87 -4.84 -8.27
N SER A 78 15.07 -5.36 -9.48
CA SER A 78 14.41 -4.85 -10.70
C SER A 78 12.88 -4.88 -10.66
N TYR A 79 12.28 -5.89 -10.02
CA TYR A 79 10.82 -5.95 -9.87
C TYR A 79 10.30 -4.74 -9.07
N MET A 80 11.05 -4.31 -8.06
CA MET A 80 10.64 -3.20 -7.22
C MET A 80 10.90 -1.86 -7.90
N THR A 81 12.00 -1.71 -8.65
CA THR A 81 12.24 -0.51 -9.44
C THR A 81 11.16 -0.33 -10.53
N GLN A 82 10.81 -1.40 -11.25
CA GLN A 82 9.73 -1.38 -12.24
C GLN A 82 8.36 -1.08 -11.60
N ALA A 83 8.07 -1.66 -10.42
CA ALA A 83 6.86 -1.33 -9.66
C ALA A 83 6.79 0.17 -9.32
N GLY A 84 7.91 0.76 -8.87
CA GLY A 84 8.00 2.18 -8.59
C GLY A 84 7.88 3.05 -9.84
N GLU A 85 8.50 2.67 -10.96
CA GLU A 85 8.37 3.36 -12.25
C GLU A 85 6.92 3.40 -12.75
N HIS A 86 6.21 2.28 -12.66
CA HIS A 86 4.77 2.23 -12.99
C HIS A 86 3.94 3.14 -12.09
N LEU A 87 4.25 3.19 -10.79
CA LEU A 87 3.53 4.03 -9.84
C LEU A 87 3.83 5.53 -10.08
N LEU A 88 5.08 5.89 -10.34
CA LEU A 88 5.47 7.25 -10.75
C LEU A 88 4.80 7.72 -12.04
N GLY A 89 4.50 6.78 -12.95
CA GLY A 89 3.78 7.07 -14.19
C GLY A 89 2.27 7.28 -14.02
N MET A 90 1.71 7.00 -12.83
CA MET A 90 0.26 7.06 -12.61
C MET A 90 -0.37 8.43 -12.91
N PRO A 91 0.23 9.59 -12.56
CA PRO A 91 -0.30 10.89 -12.93
C PRO A 91 -0.52 11.03 -14.44
N LEU A 92 0.44 10.55 -15.26
CA LEU A 92 0.35 10.61 -16.72
C LEU A 92 -0.75 9.68 -17.27
N VAL A 93 -1.00 8.55 -16.60
CA VAL A 93 -2.10 7.64 -16.97
C VAL A 93 -3.46 8.30 -16.76
N LEU A 94 -3.58 9.13 -15.72
CA LEU A 94 -4.84 9.80 -15.34
C LEU A 94 -5.03 11.17 -15.99
N GLU A 95 -3.96 11.80 -16.49
CA GLU A 95 -3.98 13.10 -17.16
C GLU A 95 -5.11 13.24 -18.21
N PRO A 96 -5.42 12.25 -19.08
CA PRO A 96 -6.50 12.38 -20.05
C PRO A 96 -7.91 12.55 -19.44
N PHE A 97 -8.09 12.22 -18.16
CA PHE A 97 -9.35 12.27 -17.44
C PHE A 97 -9.44 13.44 -16.45
N SER A 98 -8.35 14.20 -16.29
CA SER A 98 -8.21 15.30 -15.33
C SER A 98 -9.16 16.48 -15.57
N GLY A 99 -9.39 16.83 -16.84
CA GLY A 99 -10.21 17.97 -17.23
C GLY A 99 -11.73 17.76 -17.13
N GLY A 100 -12.19 16.66 -16.53
CA GLY A 100 -13.62 16.32 -16.48
C GLY A 100 -14.07 15.73 -15.13
N GLU A 101 -15.36 15.42 -15.03
CA GLU A 101 -15.98 14.87 -13.81
C GLU A 101 -15.69 13.37 -13.59
N ALA A 102 -14.92 12.73 -14.47
CA ALA A 102 -14.70 11.28 -14.44
C ALA A 102 -13.98 10.82 -13.16
N LEU A 103 -13.07 11.65 -12.65
CA LEU A 103 -12.27 11.33 -11.46
C LEU A 103 -12.83 11.92 -10.17
N THR A 104 -13.78 12.86 -10.25
CA THR A 104 -14.32 13.60 -9.09
C THR A 104 -15.17 12.75 -8.15
N LEU A 105 -15.68 11.62 -8.64
CA LEU A 105 -16.65 10.78 -7.92
C LEU A 105 -16.03 9.49 -7.35
N LEU A 106 -14.82 9.52 -6.80
CA LEU A 106 -14.28 8.33 -6.11
C LEU A 106 -15.14 7.99 -4.88
N HIS A 107 -15.69 6.78 -4.87
CA HIS A 107 -16.54 6.27 -3.81
C HIS A 107 -15.79 6.28 -2.46
N PRO A 108 -16.39 6.75 -1.35
CA PRO A 108 -15.71 6.90 -0.05
C PRO A 108 -14.97 5.64 0.42
N GLN A 109 -15.60 4.46 0.31
CA GLN A 109 -14.99 3.17 0.64
C GLN A 109 -13.71 2.80 -0.12
N LEU A 110 -13.36 3.53 -1.19
CA LEU A 110 -12.16 3.30 -1.97
C LEU A 110 -11.05 4.29 -1.66
N ARG A 111 -11.35 5.37 -0.94
CA ARG A 111 -10.34 6.33 -0.48
C ARG A 111 -9.41 5.63 0.50
N ALA A 112 -8.11 5.93 0.44
CA ALA A 112 -7.18 5.39 1.40
C ALA A 112 -7.57 5.87 2.81
N ARG A 113 -7.49 4.95 3.79
CA ARG A 113 -7.92 5.20 5.18
C ARG A 113 -7.30 6.45 5.81
N GLY A 114 -6.07 6.80 5.39
CA GLY A 114 -5.35 7.98 5.88
C GLY A 114 -6.10 9.30 5.65
N LEU A 115 -6.85 9.44 4.55
CA LEU A 115 -7.64 10.64 4.26
C LEU A 115 -8.90 10.75 5.11
N GLU A 116 -9.57 9.64 5.44
CA GLU A 116 -10.76 9.68 6.31
C GLU A 116 -10.37 10.07 7.73
N GLU A 117 -9.24 9.55 8.24
CA GLU A 117 -8.72 9.87 9.56
C GLU A 117 -8.11 11.29 9.62
N ALA A 118 -7.35 11.70 8.58
CA ALA A 118 -6.82 13.06 8.47
C ALA A 118 -7.94 14.10 8.34
N ARG A 119 -8.92 13.89 7.44
CA ARG A 119 -10.10 14.77 7.33
C ARG A 119 -10.92 14.80 8.61
N ALA A 120 -11.14 13.65 9.27
CA ALA A 120 -11.84 13.62 10.55
C ALA A 120 -11.08 14.37 11.65
N ALA A 121 -9.74 14.32 11.65
CA ALA A 121 -8.89 15.07 12.58
C ALA A 121 -8.86 16.58 12.28
N GLU A 122 -8.88 16.94 10.99
CA GLU A 122 -8.93 18.33 10.49
C GLU A 122 -10.29 18.98 10.76
N GLU A 123 -11.40 18.27 10.47
CA GLU A 123 -12.77 18.65 10.79
C GLU A 123 -13.01 18.78 12.31
N ALA A 124 -12.29 17.99 13.12
CA ALA A 124 -12.35 18.08 14.57
C ALA A 124 -11.55 19.26 15.15
N HIS A 125 -10.52 19.77 14.45
CA HIS A 125 -9.66 20.86 14.92
C HIS A 125 -9.99 22.24 14.30
N ALA A 126 -10.54 22.27 13.08
CA ALA A 126 -10.96 23.48 12.40
C ALA A 126 -12.49 23.47 12.27
N GLY A 127 -13.15 24.50 12.83
CA GLY A 127 -14.58 24.71 12.59
C GLY A 127 -14.83 24.93 11.10
N ALA A 128 -15.20 23.85 10.39
CA ALA A 128 -15.65 23.77 9.01
C ALA A 128 -15.20 24.93 8.11
N ALA A 129 -13.90 24.97 7.77
CA ALA A 129 -13.53 25.52 6.48
C ALA A 129 -13.90 24.45 5.43
N PRO A 130 -14.51 24.82 4.28
CA PRO A 130 -14.71 23.87 3.20
C PRO A 130 -13.34 23.27 2.86
N ALA A 131 -13.24 21.95 2.80
CA ALA A 131 -12.05 21.24 2.35
C ALA A 131 -11.53 21.96 1.10
N ASP A 132 -10.26 22.35 1.10
CA ASP A 132 -9.65 23.07 -0.02
C ASP A 132 -10.05 22.36 -1.31
N GLU A 133 -10.73 23.08 -2.22
CA GLU A 133 -11.22 22.58 -3.51
C GLU A 133 -10.08 22.15 -4.46
N ASP A 134 -8.83 22.17 -3.98
CA ASP A 134 -7.58 21.98 -4.71
C ASP A 134 -6.97 20.57 -4.57
N GLU A 135 -7.58 19.64 -3.81
CA GLU A 135 -7.23 18.22 -3.97
C GLU A 135 -7.70 17.75 -5.35
N SER A 136 -6.79 17.76 -6.33
CA SER A 136 -7.06 17.25 -7.67
C SER A 136 -7.73 15.90 -7.57
N SER A 137 -8.85 15.73 -8.26
CA SER A 137 -9.61 14.48 -8.22
C SER A 137 -8.77 13.30 -8.71
N GLU A 138 -7.77 13.51 -9.56
CA GLU A 138 -6.80 12.48 -9.94
C GLU A 138 -5.99 11.97 -8.76
N TRP A 139 -5.68 12.86 -7.80
CA TRP A 139 -4.88 12.54 -6.63
C TRP A 139 -5.49 11.44 -5.77
N LEU A 140 -6.81 11.53 -5.52
CA LEU A 140 -7.55 10.54 -4.76
C LEU A 140 -7.45 9.15 -5.41
N TRP A 141 -7.41 9.08 -6.74
CA TRP A 141 -7.21 7.84 -7.47
C TRP A 141 -5.78 7.34 -7.36
N ILE A 142 -4.78 8.20 -7.52
CA ILE A 142 -3.35 7.85 -7.37
C ILE A 142 -3.10 7.28 -5.98
N GLU A 143 -3.60 7.93 -4.94
CA GLU A 143 -3.48 7.47 -3.56
C GLU A 143 -4.15 6.12 -3.35
N SER A 144 -5.36 5.94 -3.89
CA SER A 144 -6.09 4.67 -3.79
C SER A 144 -5.35 3.53 -4.50
N VAL A 145 -4.69 3.81 -5.63
CA VAL A 145 -3.82 2.84 -6.32
C VAL A 145 -2.58 2.54 -5.49
N ALA A 146 -1.88 3.57 -4.97
CA ALA A 146 -0.70 3.39 -4.12
C ALA A 146 -1.03 2.54 -2.88
N HIS A 147 -2.12 2.84 -2.18
CA HIS A 147 -2.57 2.07 -1.03
C HIS A 147 -2.91 0.61 -1.40
N THR A 148 -3.58 0.40 -2.54
CA THR A 148 -3.86 -0.95 -3.05
C THR A 148 -2.57 -1.74 -3.30
N VAL A 149 -1.55 -1.09 -3.88
CA VAL A 149 -0.22 -1.69 -4.13
C VAL A 149 0.48 -2.04 -2.81
N VAL A 150 0.45 -1.14 -1.81
CA VAL A 150 1.01 -1.39 -0.48
C VAL A 150 0.36 -2.62 0.16
N LEU A 151 -0.97 -2.69 0.19
CA LEU A 151 -1.69 -3.84 0.74
C LEU A 151 -1.31 -5.16 0.04
N GLN A 152 -1.12 -5.12 -1.27
CA GLN A 152 -0.69 -6.28 -2.05
C GLN A 152 0.76 -6.69 -1.75
N LEU A 153 1.67 -5.73 -1.59
CA LEU A 153 3.04 -5.98 -1.17
C LEU A 153 3.06 -6.61 0.21
N LEU A 154 2.40 -6.00 1.20
CA LEU A 154 2.28 -6.53 2.56
C LEU A 154 1.75 -7.98 2.54
N LYS A 155 0.67 -8.25 1.79
CA LYS A 155 0.12 -9.61 1.66
C LYS A 155 1.16 -10.61 1.15
N ARG A 156 1.97 -10.24 0.15
CA ARG A 156 2.99 -11.12 -0.42
C ARG A 156 4.17 -11.32 0.52
N VAL A 157 4.65 -10.26 1.16
CA VAL A 157 5.69 -10.33 2.19
C VAL A 157 5.25 -11.23 3.34
N ARG A 158 3.98 -11.14 3.78
CA ARG A 158 3.41 -12.04 4.80
C ARG A 158 3.43 -13.50 4.36
N SER A 159 3.29 -13.77 3.06
CA SER A 159 3.28 -15.13 2.50
C SER A 159 4.67 -15.77 2.39
N LEU A 160 5.75 -14.99 2.50
CA LEU A 160 7.12 -15.51 2.46
C LEU A 160 7.33 -16.52 3.59
N PRO A 161 7.98 -17.66 3.37
CA PRO A 161 8.12 -18.68 4.40
C PRO A 161 9.12 -18.29 5.50
N ALA A 162 10.25 -17.69 5.13
CA ALA A 162 11.32 -17.27 6.04
C ALA A 162 12.20 -16.21 5.36
N LEU A 163 13.01 -15.51 6.15
CA LEU A 163 13.96 -14.50 5.71
C LEU A 163 15.32 -14.72 6.37
N SER A 164 16.37 -14.83 5.57
CA SER A 164 17.76 -14.74 6.08
C SER A 164 18.09 -13.30 6.47
N PRO A 165 19.19 -13.04 7.23
CA PRO A 165 19.65 -11.69 7.50
C PRO A 165 19.90 -10.87 6.22
N ARG A 166 20.53 -11.48 5.21
CA ARG A 166 20.77 -10.84 3.90
C ARG A 166 19.47 -10.61 3.14
N GLY A 167 18.56 -11.59 3.13
CA GLY A 167 17.25 -11.46 2.49
C GLY A 167 16.38 -10.39 3.13
N ALA A 168 16.41 -10.26 4.46
CA ALA A 168 15.72 -9.19 5.16
C ALA A 168 16.30 -7.81 4.79
N LYS A 169 17.63 -7.66 4.73
CA LYS A 169 18.28 -6.43 4.25
C LYS A 169 17.94 -6.10 2.79
N GLN A 170 17.91 -7.11 1.91
CA GLN A 170 17.55 -6.90 0.50
C GLN A 170 16.08 -6.47 0.37
N LEU A 171 15.16 -7.15 1.07
CA LEU A 171 13.75 -6.78 1.06
C LEU A 171 13.53 -5.40 1.70
N ALA A 172 14.32 -5.02 2.70
CA ALA A 172 14.29 -3.67 3.27
C ALA A 172 14.65 -2.62 2.21
N ALA A 173 15.73 -2.83 1.44
CA ALA A 173 16.11 -1.93 0.35
C ALA A 173 15.02 -1.80 -0.73
N ASP A 174 14.35 -2.92 -1.07
CA ASP A 174 13.20 -2.91 -1.99
C ASP A 174 12.05 -2.06 -1.40
N VAL A 175 11.66 -2.29 -0.14
CA VAL A 175 10.58 -1.56 0.54
C VAL A 175 10.91 -0.08 0.71
N ASP A 176 12.14 0.26 1.09
CA ASP A 176 12.64 1.63 1.24
C ASP A 176 12.56 2.39 -0.09
N TYR A 177 12.91 1.73 -1.20
CA TYR A 177 12.77 2.34 -2.53
C TYR A 177 11.30 2.69 -2.81
N LEU A 178 10.37 1.76 -2.62
CA LEU A 178 8.95 2.04 -2.84
C LEU A 178 8.42 3.11 -1.88
N SER A 179 8.86 3.11 -0.62
CA SER A 179 8.52 4.14 0.36
C SER A 179 8.97 5.53 -0.11
N ASN A 180 10.17 5.64 -0.67
CA ASN A 180 10.68 6.89 -1.24
C ASN A 180 9.93 7.30 -2.51
N ILE A 181 9.52 6.36 -3.35
CA ILE A 181 8.66 6.67 -4.49
C ILE A 181 7.33 7.27 -4.03
N CYS A 182 6.68 6.64 -3.05
CA CYS A 182 5.43 7.12 -2.51
C CYS A 182 5.60 8.50 -1.84
N SER A 183 6.54 8.65 -0.91
CA SER A 183 6.72 9.87 -0.12
C SER A 183 7.36 11.03 -0.91
N ALA A 184 8.48 10.81 -1.59
CA ALA A 184 9.22 11.87 -2.26
C ALA A 184 8.83 12.02 -3.74
N GLY A 185 8.54 10.91 -4.42
CA GLY A 185 8.14 10.93 -5.83
C GLY A 185 6.69 11.36 -6.04
N LEU A 186 5.82 10.94 -5.13
CA LEU A 186 4.38 11.19 -5.22
C LEU A 186 3.83 11.91 -3.99
N SER A 187 4.61 12.46 -3.06
CA SER A 187 4.05 13.20 -1.89
C SER A 187 2.96 12.44 -1.11
N LEU A 188 2.99 11.11 -1.14
CA LEU A 188 2.01 10.18 -0.56
C LEU A 188 2.73 9.27 0.45
N PRO A 189 3.11 9.76 1.64
CA PRO A 189 3.77 8.93 2.64
C PRO A 189 2.93 7.70 3.00
N GLN A 190 3.58 6.54 3.11
CA GLN A 190 2.94 5.27 3.44
C GLN A 190 3.60 4.69 4.70
N PRO A 191 3.07 4.98 5.90
CA PRO A 191 3.73 4.64 7.15
C PRO A 191 3.89 3.11 7.35
N GLU A 192 3.03 2.31 6.73
CA GLU A 192 3.17 0.85 6.72
C GLU A 192 4.45 0.37 6.01
N LEU A 193 4.91 1.09 4.98
CA LEU A 193 6.17 0.77 4.31
C LEU A 193 7.38 1.14 5.18
N GLU A 194 7.33 2.29 5.84
CA GLU A 194 8.39 2.75 6.76
C GLU A 194 8.56 1.79 7.96
N GLU A 195 7.45 1.37 8.57
CA GLU A 195 7.46 0.39 9.65
C GLU A 195 7.94 -0.99 9.15
N LEU A 196 7.53 -1.43 7.96
CA LEU A 196 8.00 -2.68 7.38
C LEU A 196 9.51 -2.64 7.13
N ALA A 197 10.02 -1.57 6.50
CA ALA A 197 11.45 -1.41 6.26
C ALA A 197 12.24 -1.41 7.58
N SER A 198 11.72 -0.76 8.62
CA SER A 198 12.30 -0.77 9.96
C SER A 198 12.33 -2.18 10.56
N LEU A 199 11.24 -2.95 10.44
CA LEU A 199 11.17 -4.34 10.91
C LEU A 199 12.08 -5.29 10.13
N LEU A 200 12.42 -4.98 8.87
CA LEU A 200 13.31 -5.79 8.04
C LEU A 200 14.79 -5.47 8.27
N SER A 201 15.12 -4.19 8.45
CA SER A 201 16.50 -3.70 8.56
C SER A 201 17.07 -3.73 9.98
N CYS A 202 16.22 -3.66 11.01
CA CYS A 202 16.72 -3.56 12.39
C CYS A 202 17.45 -4.83 12.85
N PRO A 203 18.39 -4.73 13.80
CA PRO A 203 19.02 -5.88 14.45
C PRO A 203 17.98 -6.79 15.12
N ALA A 204 18.27 -8.09 15.20
CA ALA A 204 17.34 -9.10 15.72
C ALA A 204 16.91 -8.82 17.17
N GLU A 205 17.80 -8.21 17.96
CA GLU A 205 17.60 -7.86 19.37
C GLU A 205 16.62 -6.69 19.55
N ALA A 206 16.49 -5.83 18.52
CA ALA A 206 15.60 -4.67 18.54
C ALA A 206 14.16 -5.02 18.12
N LEU A 207 13.95 -6.17 17.45
CA LEU A 207 12.65 -6.58 16.92
C LEU A 207 11.51 -6.58 17.95
N PRO A 208 11.66 -7.13 19.17
CA PRO A 208 10.56 -7.15 20.14
C PRO A 208 10.06 -5.76 20.50
N ARG A 209 10.99 -4.81 20.73
CA ARG A 209 10.65 -3.42 21.06
C ARG A 209 9.99 -2.71 19.89
N LEU A 210 10.46 -2.97 18.67
CA LEU A 210 9.92 -2.33 17.48
C LEU A 210 8.50 -2.82 17.15
N VAL A 211 8.21 -4.10 17.41
CA VAL A 211 6.84 -4.65 17.29
C VAL A 211 5.88 -3.96 18.27
N GLU A 212 6.32 -3.65 19.49
CA GLU A 212 5.52 -2.93 20.48
C GLU A 212 5.22 -1.48 20.08
N SER A 213 6.12 -0.83 19.33
CA SER A 213 5.96 0.56 18.88
C SER A 213 5.30 0.70 17.50
N THR A 214 5.00 -0.41 16.82
CA THR A 214 4.36 -0.42 15.50
C THR A 214 2.89 -0.01 15.65
N SER A 215 2.43 1.00 14.90
CA SER A 215 1.03 1.46 14.94
C SER A 215 0.30 1.33 13.60
N SER A 216 1.04 1.38 12.49
CA SER A 216 0.49 1.42 11.14
C SER A 216 0.28 0.01 10.59
N LEU A 217 1.20 -0.90 10.89
CA LEU A 217 1.04 -2.33 10.64
C LEU A 217 0.29 -3.01 11.79
N SER A 218 -0.58 -3.97 11.46
CA SER A 218 -1.22 -4.81 12.48
C SER A 218 -0.18 -5.59 13.30
N ALA A 219 -0.40 -5.72 14.61
CA ALA A 219 0.48 -6.47 15.51
C ALA A 219 0.71 -7.93 15.03
N ASP A 220 -0.31 -8.57 14.45
CA ASP A 220 -0.19 -9.90 13.86
C ASP A 220 0.73 -9.94 12.64
N PHE A 221 0.75 -8.88 11.84
CA PHE A 221 1.67 -8.76 10.72
C PHE A 221 3.10 -8.57 11.22
N ALA A 222 3.32 -7.64 12.15
CA ALA A 222 4.65 -7.38 12.72
C ALA A 222 5.26 -8.65 13.36
N ARG A 223 4.47 -9.40 14.15
CA ARG A 223 4.87 -10.71 14.69
C ARG A 223 5.17 -11.76 13.62
N ALA A 224 4.45 -11.74 12.50
CA ALA A 224 4.73 -12.66 11.40
C ALA A 224 6.10 -12.35 10.75
N ILE A 225 6.48 -11.07 10.65
CA ILE A 225 7.81 -10.68 10.14
C ILE A 225 8.91 -11.11 11.10
N THR A 226 8.74 -10.92 12.42
CA THR A 226 9.75 -11.35 13.41
C THR A 226 9.97 -12.86 13.36
N ALA A 227 8.89 -13.65 13.30
CA ALA A 227 8.97 -15.10 13.19
C ALA A 227 9.72 -15.55 11.92
N LYS A 228 9.50 -14.88 10.78
CA LYS A 228 10.22 -15.16 9.52
C LYS A 228 11.72 -14.89 9.63
N ARG A 229 12.12 -13.94 10.48
CA ARG A 229 13.52 -13.61 10.79
C ARG A 229 14.11 -14.48 11.92
N GLY A 230 13.39 -15.49 12.39
CA GLY A 230 13.84 -16.41 13.44
C GLY A 230 13.70 -15.90 14.87
N VAL A 231 13.00 -14.78 15.09
CA VAL A 231 12.76 -14.19 16.42
C VAL A 231 11.30 -14.38 16.82
N PHE A 232 11.05 -15.15 17.87
CA PHE A 232 9.69 -15.38 18.37
C PHE A 232 9.36 -14.39 19.49
N VAL A 233 8.51 -13.41 19.19
CA VAL A 233 7.95 -12.47 20.17
C VAL A 233 6.68 -13.12 20.76
N LYS A 234 6.58 -13.15 22.10
CA LYS A 234 5.42 -13.72 22.82
C LYS A 234 4.20 -12.81 22.74
#